data_AF-A0A101VS10-F1
#
_entry.id   AF-A0A101VS10-F1
#
_cell.length_a   1.000
_cell.length_b   1.000
_cell.length_c   1.000
_cell.angle_alpha   90.00
_cell.angle_beta   90.00
_cell.angle_gamma   90.00
#
_symmetry.space_group_name_H-M   'P 1'
#
loop_
_entity.id
_entity.type
_entity.pdbx_description
1 polymer ?
#
loop_
_entity_poly.entity_id
_entity_poly.type
_entity_poly.pdbx_seq_one_letter_code
_entity_poly.pdbx_strand_id
1 'polypeptide(L)'
;MLFGNLYSQVDTDFPKLNEIDLPGAKFIQEKYYDGGGLWGHINGGADLYLEYGFDKLLFQEIEWQGNSFRVEFYRMNDAEAAFGVYSINHYKCTYEDTLTKFICIAPYQVQSALGRFYVSIANAKGGKTADSLNVEIFAKILSKTNERLFELPLEIVKQNYSPSELSKLKFVKGVLGLQNIFPEWIGALGDYDHYKLFALSIDVEGKKSGVIIFDKKSDYDNFINKNTGDILDKLYPLVTKSK
;
A
#
# COMPACT_ATOMS: atom_id res chain seq x y z
N MET A 1 26.32 12.71 -35.79
CA MET A 1 25.00 12.23 -35.33
C MET A 1 25.18 10.79 -34.90
N LEU A 2 25.18 10.52 -33.60
CA LEU A 2 25.25 9.17 -33.03
C LEU A 2 23.92 8.91 -32.35
N PHE A 3 23.09 8.08 -32.99
CA PHE A 3 21.85 7.58 -32.40
C PHE A 3 22.23 6.56 -31.33
N GLY A 4 22.16 6.97 -30.05
CA GLY A 4 22.24 6.05 -28.93
C GLY A 4 20.94 5.26 -28.86
N ASN A 5 21.02 3.96 -29.16
CA ASN A 5 19.97 3.01 -28.80
C ASN A 5 19.87 2.96 -27.27
N LEU A 6 18.91 3.68 -26.71
CA LEU A 6 18.46 3.50 -25.34
C LEU A 6 17.71 2.15 -25.27
N TYR A 7 18.44 1.08 -25.01
CA TYR A 7 17.83 -0.10 -24.41
C TYR A 7 17.34 0.34 -23.02
N SER A 8 16.04 0.63 -22.92
CA SER A 8 15.35 0.66 -21.62
C SER A 8 15.69 -0.65 -20.92
N GLN A 9 16.39 -0.57 -19.78
CA GLN A 9 16.66 -1.75 -18.97
C GLN A 9 15.32 -2.41 -18.66
N VAL A 10 15.16 -3.67 -19.08
CA VAL A 10 14.03 -4.48 -18.65
C VAL A 10 14.22 -4.66 -17.15
N ASP A 11 13.50 -3.85 -16.40
CA ASP A 11 13.51 -3.88 -14.95
C ASP A 11 12.74 -5.13 -14.50
N THR A 12 13.47 -6.24 -14.38
CA THR A 12 12.94 -7.61 -14.25
C THR A 12 12.72 -8.07 -12.82
N ASP A 13 12.99 -7.24 -11.82
CA ASP A 13 12.87 -7.65 -10.42
C ASP A 13 11.42 -7.54 -9.92
N PHE A 14 10.53 -8.30 -10.56
CA PHE A 14 9.17 -8.51 -10.12
C PHE A 14 8.99 -9.99 -9.79
N PRO A 15 8.24 -10.35 -8.73
CA PRO A 15 7.89 -11.74 -8.42
C PRO A 15 6.79 -12.25 -9.38
N LYS A 16 7.03 -12.13 -10.68
CA LYS A 16 6.07 -12.46 -11.73
C LYS A 16 5.76 -13.95 -11.75
N LEU A 17 4.52 -14.25 -12.06
CA LEU A 17 4.04 -15.62 -12.22
C LEU A 17 4.33 -16.13 -13.62
N ASN A 18 4.59 -17.43 -13.73
CA ASN A 18 4.72 -18.14 -14.99
C ASN A 18 4.14 -19.56 -14.89
N GLU A 19 4.23 -20.34 -15.97
CA GLU A 19 3.65 -21.69 -16.07
C GLU A 19 4.25 -22.71 -15.07
N ILE A 20 5.47 -22.48 -14.57
CA ILE A 20 6.07 -23.33 -13.53
C ILE A 20 5.37 -23.07 -12.19
N ASP A 21 5.03 -21.81 -11.91
CA ASP A 21 4.37 -21.43 -10.66
C ASP A 21 2.92 -21.89 -10.62
N LEU A 22 2.25 -21.81 -11.77
CA LEU A 22 0.84 -22.20 -11.97
C LEU A 22 0.72 -23.18 -13.14
N PRO A 23 0.99 -24.49 -12.93
CA PRO A 23 0.88 -25.49 -13.98
C PRO A 23 -0.51 -25.51 -14.62
N GLY A 24 -0.54 -25.47 -15.95
CA GLY A 24 -1.78 -25.44 -16.75
C GLY A 24 -2.46 -24.07 -16.81
N ALA A 25 -1.88 -23.02 -16.25
CA ALA A 25 -2.35 -21.65 -16.45
C ALA A 25 -1.99 -21.14 -17.85
N LYS A 26 -2.83 -20.25 -18.38
CA LYS A 26 -2.57 -19.48 -19.60
C LYS A 26 -2.36 -18.02 -19.21
N PHE A 27 -1.23 -17.46 -19.60
CA PHE A 27 -0.90 -16.04 -19.39
C PHE A 27 -1.37 -15.25 -20.60
N ILE A 28 -2.55 -14.64 -20.48
CA ILE A 28 -3.25 -13.94 -21.57
C ILE A 28 -2.55 -12.62 -21.89
N GLN A 29 -2.10 -11.91 -20.86
CA GLN A 29 -1.46 -10.60 -21.01
C GLN A 29 -0.41 -10.38 -19.92
N GLU A 30 0.70 -9.75 -20.30
CA GLU A 30 1.71 -9.19 -19.41
C GLU A 30 2.03 -7.77 -19.88
N LYS A 31 1.87 -6.77 -18.99
CA LYS A 31 2.12 -5.36 -19.30
C LYS A 31 2.87 -4.69 -18.17
N TYR A 32 3.72 -3.74 -18.55
CA TYR A 32 4.41 -2.86 -17.62
C TYR A 32 3.95 -1.43 -17.82
N TYR A 33 3.70 -0.72 -16.72
CA TYR A 33 3.35 0.70 -16.74
C TYR A 33 4.32 1.49 -15.88
N ASP A 34 4.79 2.61 -16.39
CA ASP A 34 5.51 3.64 -15.62
C ASP A 34 4.50 4.68 -15.10
N GLY A 35 5.01 5.75 -14.46
CA GLY A 35 4.14 6.80 -13.90
C GLY A 35 3.15 7.36 -14.92
N GLY A 36 3.61 7.68 -16.13
CA GLY A 36 2.77 8.18 -17.24
C GLY A 36 1.71 7.18 -17.67
N GLY A 37 2.06 5.91 -17.77
CA GLY A 37 1.13 4.83 -18.14
C GLY A 37 0.10 4.52 -17.05
N LEU A 38 0.37 4.86 -15.80
CA LEU A 38 -0.49 4.50 -14.66
C LEU A 38 -1.87 5.15 -14.73
N TRP A 39 -1.99 6.42 -15.13
CA TRP A 39 -3.27 7.11 -15.28
C TRP A 39 -4.21 6.43 -16.29
N GLY A 40 -3.65 5.80 -17.33
CA GLY A 40 -4.42 5.03 -18.30
C GLY A 40 -4.88 3.67 -17.77
N HIS A 41 -4.22 3.14 -16.72
CA HIS A 41 -4.55 1.85 -16.11
C HIS A 41 -5.49 2.00 -14.91
N ILE A 42 -5.29 3.01 -14.05
CA ILE A 42 -6.15 3.30 -12.88
C ILE A 42 -6.79 4.69 -12.97
N ASN A 43 -8.10 4.71 -13.23
CA ASN A 43 -8.86 5.94 -13.47
C ASN A 43 -9.08 6.74 -12.17
N GLY A 44 -8.43 7.91 -12.04
CA GLY A 44 -8.64 8.85 -10.94
C GLY A 44 -7.93 8.51 -9.62
N GLY A 45 -7.16 7.42 -9.57
CA GLY A 45 -6.38 7.01 -8.39
C GLY A 45 -4.86 7.13 -8.54
N ALA A 46 -4.35 7.35 -9.75
CA ALA A 46 -2.91 7.33 -10.04
C ALA A 46 -2.11 8.38 -9.26
N ASP A 47 -2.65 9.58 -9.08
CA ASP A 47 -1.96 10.66 -8.36
C ASP A 47 -1.63 10.28 -6.92
N LEU A 48 -2.52 9.50 -6.28
CA LEU A 48 -2.32 9.01 -4.92
C LEU A 48 -1.19 7.98 -4.87
N TYR A 49 -1.09 7.09 -5.85
CA TYR A 49 0.01 6.12 -5.93
C TYR A 49 1.34 6.83 -6.17
N LEU A 50 1.34 7.86 -7.03
CA LEU A 50 2.52 8.68 -7.33
C LEU A 50 3.00 9.46 -6.09
N GLU A 51 2.09 10.08 -5.33
CA GLU A 51 2.41 10.78 -4.08
C GLU A 51 3.07 9.85 -3.05
N TYR A 52 2.60 8.60 -2.98
CA TYR A 52 3.18 7.61 -2.07
C TYR A 52 4.57 7.13 -2.51
N GLY A 53 4.88 7.26 -3.80
CA GLY A 53 6.19 6.90 -4.37
C GLY A 53 6.11 5.71 -5.31
N PHE A 54 5.10 5.67 -6.18
CA PHE A 54 5.00 4.68 -7.25
C PHE A 54 6.21 4.77 -8.19
N ASP A 55 6.75 3.61 -8.52
CA ASP A 55 7.85 3.47 -9.47
C ASP A 55 7.34 2.79 -10.75
N LYS A 56 6.80 1.58 -10.64
CA LYS A 56 6.40 0.78 -11.81
C LYS A 56 5.32 -0.24 -11.46
N LEU A 57 4.46 -0.57 -12.43
CA LEU A 57 3.45 -1.61 -12.32
C LEU A 57 3.77 -2.76 -13.28
N LEU A 58 3.69 -4.00 -12.78
CA LEU A 58 3.49 -5.19 -13.61
C LEU A 58 2.03 -5.66 -13.50
N PHE A 59 1.35 -5.76 -14.63
CA PHE A 59 0.02 -6.34 -14.76
C PHE A 59 0.11 -7.69 -15.48
N GLN A 60 -0.49 -8.72 -14.91
CA GLN A 60 -0.68 -10.03 -15.54
C GLN A 60 -2.16 -10.41 -15.56
N GLU A 61 -2.64 -10.86 -16.71
CA GLU A 61 -3.96 -11.48 -16.87
C GLU A 61 -3.77 -12.98 -17.09
N ILE A 62 -4.38 -13.79 -16.23
CA ILE A 62 -4.12 -15.24 -16.14
C ILE A 62 -5.45 -15.98 -16.18
N GLU A 63 -5.56 -16.99 -17.04
CA GLU A 63 -6.62 -17.99 -16.94
C GLU A 63 -6.06 -19.25 -16.29
N TRP A 64 -6.67 -19.70 -15.19
CA TRP A 64 -6.24 -20.88 -14.48
C TRP A 64 -7.41 -21.63 -13.85
N GLN A 65 -7.45 -22.94 -14.04
CA GLN A 65 -8.53 -23.82 -13.57
C GLN A 65 -9.95 -23.31 -13.92
N GLY A 66 -10.12 -22.75 -15.12
CA GLY A 66 -11.41 -22.21 -15.59
C GLY A 66 -11.82 -20.86 -15.01
N ASN A 67 -10.92 -20.16 -14.31
CA ASN A 67 -11.12 -18.83 -13.74
C ASN A 67 -10.13 -17.83 -14.33
N SER A 68 -10.54 -16.56 -14.42
CA SER A 68 -9.70 -15.46 -14.91
C SER A 68 -9.29 -14.56 -13.76
N PHE A 69 -8.01 -14.22 -13.72
CA PHE A 69 -7.36 -13.47 -12.66
C PHE A 69 -6.63 -12.26 -13.22
N ARG A 70 -6.72 -11.14 -12.51
CA ARG A 70 -5.89 -9.96 -12.70
C ARG A 70 -4.90 -9.89 -11.54
N VAL A 71 -3.62 -9.91 -11.84
CA VAL A 71 -2.54 -9.81 -10.85
C VAL A 71 -1.75 -8.54 -11.13
N GLU A 72 -1.71 -7.66 -10.14
CA GLU A 72 -1.07 -6.35 -10.24
C GLU A 72 -0.01 -6.22 -9.16
N PHE A 73 1.23 -5.95 -9.57
CA PHE A 73 2.36 -5.68 -8.70
C PHE A 73 2.74 -4.21 -8.85
N TYR A 74 2.26 -3.37 -7.95
CA TYR A 74 2.67 -1.97 -7.88
C TYR A 74 3.97 -1.90 -7.09
N ARG A 75 5.10 -1.73 -7.78
CA ARG A 75 6.38 -1.47 -7.14
C ARG A 75 6.45 -0.03 -6.72
N MET A 76 6.72 0.16 -5.44
CA MET A 76 6.91 1.45 -4.80
C MET A 76 8.38 1.66 -4.48
N ASN A 77 8.75 2.89 -4.14
CA ASN A 77 10.13 3.25 -3.78
C ASN A 77 10.66 2.46 -2.56
N ASP A 78 9.77 2.10 -1.62
CA ASP A 78 10.12 1.34 -0.43
C ASP A 78 8.89 0.61 0.16
N ALA A 79 9.13 -0.16 1.22
CA ALA A 79 8.10 -0.95 1.88
C ALA A 79 7.06 -0.10 2.64
N GLU A 80 7.43 1.10 3.08
CA GLU A 80 6.51 2.02 3.77
C GLU A 80 5.52 2.62 2.76
N ALA A 81 5.99 2.99 1.57
CA ALA A 81 5.15 3.46 0.46
C ALA A 81 4.15 2.38 0.00
N ALA A 82 4.59 1.12 -0.13
CA ALA A 82 3.72 -0.01 -0.44
C ALA A 82 2.69 -0.28 0.66
N PHE A 83 3.11 -0.23 1.92
CA PHE A 83 2.17 -0.29 3.05
C PHE A 83 1.15 0.85 3.01
N GLY A 84 1.56 2.05 2.63
CA GLY A 84 0.67 3.20 2.46
C GLY A 84 -0.44 2.94 1.48
N VAL A 85 -0.10 2.54 0.24
CA VAL A 85 -1.06 2.17 -0.79
C VAL A 85 -1.94 0.99 -0.35
N TYR A 86 -1.37 -0.03 0.29
CA TYR A 86 -2.15 -1.11 0.88
C TYR A 86 -3.16 -0.59 1.89
N SER A 87 -2.71 0.26 2.82
CA SER A 87 -3.50 0.75 3.95
C SER A 87 -4.73 1.51 3.50
N ILE A 88 -4.67 2.22 2.37
CA ILE A 88 -5.78 3.03 1.86
C ILE A 88 -6.76 2.25 0.99
N ASN A 89 -6.31 1.19 0.30
CA ASN A 89 -7.13 0.49 -0.69
C ASN A 89 -7.94 -0.68 -0.12
N HIS A 90 -7.54 -1.24 1.02
CA HIS A 90 -8.26 -2.39 1.57
C HIS A 90 -9.44 -1.94 2.44
N TYR A 91 -10.59 -2.59 2.25
CA TYR A 91 -11.81 -2.37 3.01
C TYR A 91 -12.48 -3.71 3.29
N LYS A 92 -13.03 -3.88 4.51
CA LYS A 92 -13.82 -5.08 4.90
C LYS A 92 -13.07 -6.41 4.70
N CYS A 93 -11.82 -6.47 5.14
CA CYS A 93 -11.06 -7.73 5.15
C CYS A 93 -11.83 -8.78 5.95
N THR A 94 -12.10 -9.92 5.31
CA THR A 94 -12.87 -11.01 5.92
C THR A 94 -11.96 -11.92 6.72
N TYR A 95 -10.70 -12.05 6.29
CA TYR A 95 -9.66 -12.82 6.96
C TYR A 95 -8.33 -12.07 6.91
N GLU A 96 -7.69 -11.95 8.08
CA GLU A 96 -6.26 -11.71 8.22
C GLU A 96 -5.63 -13.11 8.34
N ASP A 97 -5.13 -13.64 7.23
CA ASP A 97 -4.38 -14.91 7.24
C ASP A 97 -2.94 -14.66 7.74
N THR A 98 -2.30 -15.70 8.24
CA THR A 98 -0.94 -15.70 8.80
C THR A 98 0.17 -15.65 7.75
N LEU A 99 -0.16 -15.68 6.45
CA LEU A 99 0.81 -15.70 5.36
C LEU A 99 1.76 -14.49 5.37
N THR A 100 1.25 -13.29 5.66
CA THR A 100 2.06 -12.09 5.92
C THR A 100 1.35 -11.17 6.92
N LYS A 101 2.08 -10.23 7.50
CA LYS A 101 1.53 -9.27 8.48
C LYS A 101 0.50 -8.31 7.90
N PHE A 102 0.62 -7.97 6.62
CA PHE A 102 -0.23 -6.97 5.95
C PHE A 102 -0.86 -7.58 4.71
N ILE A 103 -1.92 -8.35 4.95
CA ILE A 103 -2.72 -9.00 3.93
C ILE A 103 -4.21 -8.79 4.24
N CYS A 104 -4.98 -8.52 3.19
CA CYS A 104 -6.41 -8.46 3.23
C CYS A 104 -6.96 -9.51 2.27
N ILE A 105 -7.70 -10.48 2.79
CA ILE A 105 -8.44 -11.46 1.99
C ILE A 105 -9.93 -11.12 2.10
N ALA A 106 -10.55 -10.87 0.95
CA ALA A 106 -11.97 -10.57 0.81
C ALA A 106 -12.55 -11.37 -0.36
N PRO A 107 -13.88 -11.50 -0.49
CA PRO A 107 -14.48 -12.06 -1.68
C PRO A 107 -13.92 -11.38 -2.94
N TYR A 108 -13.63 -12.17 -3.97
CA TYR A 108 -13.05 -11.73 -5.25
C TYR A 108 -11.60 -11.25 -5.21
N GLN A 109 -11.01 -10.97 -4.03
CA GLN A 109 -9.75 -10.21 -3.98
C GLN A 109 -8.80 -10.61 -2.84
N VAL A 110 -7.50 -10.63 -3.15
CA VAL A 110 -6.41 -10.63 -2.17
C VAL A 110 -5.54 -9.40 -2.42
N GLN A 111 -5.24 -8.65 -1.35
CA GLN A 111 -4.35 -7.48 -1.38
C GLN A 111 -3.29 -7.61 -0.31
N SER A 112 -2.05 -7.20 -0.57
CA SER A 112 -0.98 -7.25 0.44
C SER A 112 0.12 -6.23 0.20
N ALA A 113 0.73 -5.75 1.29
CA ALA A 113 2.01 -5.05 1.26
C ALA A 113 3.15 -6.06 1.46
N LEU A 114 3.88 -6.37 0.39
CA LEU A 114 4.94 -7.36 0.33
C LEU A 114 6.29 -6.66 0.08
N GLY A 115 6.91 -6.18 1.16
CA GLY A 115 8.03 -5.25 1.09
C GLY A 115 7.68 -4.06 0.21
N ARG A 116 8.49 -3.74 -0.80
CA ARG A 116 8.23 -2.59 -1.69
C ARG A 116 7.11 -2.81 -2.72
N PHE A 117 6.45 -3.96 -2.74
CA PHE A 117 5.32 -4.21 -3.64
C PHE A 117 3.99 -4.09 -2.90
N TYR A 118 3.07 -3.30 -3.45
CA TYR A 118 1.65 -3.50 -3.21
C TYR A 118 1.12 -4.48 -4.25
N VAL A 119 0.63 -5.63 -3.79
CA VAL A 119 0.12 -6.71 -4.64
C VAL A 119 -1.40 -6.73 -4.57
N SER A 120 -2.07 -6.76 -5.73
CA SER A 120 -3.51 -6.99 -5.83
C SER A 120 -3.81 -8.15 -6.78
N ILE A 121 -4.59 -9.11 -6.30
CA ILE A 121 -5.06 -10.26 -7.07
C ILE A 121 -6.58 -10.20 -7.04
N ALA A 122 -7.21 -10.10 -8.20
CA ALA A 122 -8.66 -10.07 -8.34
C ALA A 122 -9.13 -11.17 -9.29
N ASN A 123 -10.24 -11.82 -8.97
CA ASN A 123 -10.90 -12.79 -9.84
C ASN A 123 -12.26 -12.24 -10.32
N ALA A 124 -12.70 -12.61 -11.53
CA ALA A 124 -13.91 -12.05 -12.13
C ALA A 124 -15.21 -12.74 -11.67
N LYS A 125 -15.14 -14.02 -11.29
CA LYS A 125 -16.33 -14.88 -11.07
C LYS A 125 -16.77 -14.96 -9.61
N GLY A 126 -15.85 -14.77 -8.68
CA GLY A 126 -16.04 -14.97 -7.24
C GLY A 126 -16.33 -16.41 -6.87
N GLY A 127 -16.75 -16.57 -5.61
CA GLY A 127 -17.12 -17.85 -5.05
C GLY A 127 -15.93 -18.61 -4.50
N LYS A 128 -16.22 -19.59 -3.65
CA LYS A 128 -15.22 -20.26 -2.81
C LYS A 128 -14.02 -20.79 -3.59
N THR A 129 -14.23 -21.38 -4.77
CA THR A 129 -13.13 -21.91 -5.58
C THR A 129 -12.20 -20.81 -6.10
N ALA A 130 -12.75 -19.77 -6.74
CA ALA A 130 -11.93 -18.68 -7.28
C ALA A 130 -11.24 -17.88 -6.17
N ASP A 131 -11.92 -17.69 -5.04
CA ASP A 131 -11.36 -17.00 -3.87
C ASP A 131 -10.21 -17.80 -3.24
N SER A 132 -10.32 -19.14 -3.14
CA SER A 132 -9.19 -19.98 -2.71
C SER A 132 -8.02 -19.93 -3.69
N LEU A 133 -8.28 -19.86 -5.00
CA LEU A 133 -7.22 -19.75 -6.01
C LEU A 133 -6.50 -18.39 -5.92
N ASN A 134 -7.16 -17.29 -5.56
CA ASN A 134 -6.47 -16.03 -5.27
C ASN A 134 -5.43 -16.19 -4.16
N VAL A 135 -5.78 -16.89 -3.08
CA VAL A 135 -4.86 -17.16 -1.96
C VAL A 135 -3.70 -18.04 -2.40
N GLU A 136 -3.96 -19.07 -3.23
CA GLU A 136 -2.90 -19.92 -3.77
C GLU A 136 -1.93 -19.15 -4.67
N ILE A 137 -2.47 -18.28 -5.55
CA ILE A 137 -1.66 -17.37 -6.37
C ILE A 137 -0.79 -16.47 -5.49
N PHE A 138 -1.35 -15.91 -4.41
CA PHE A 138 -0.57 -15.09 -3.48
C PHE A 138 0.54 -15.89 -2.79
N ALA A 139 0.26 -17.13 -2.37
CA ALA A 139 1.26 -18.00 -1.76
C ALA A 139 2.43 -18.30 -2.71
N LYS A 140 2.16 -18.46 -4.02
CA LYS A 140 3.22 -18.58 -5.04
C LYS A 140 4.05 -17.32 -5.14
N ILE A 141 3.42 -16.15 -5.19
CA ILE A 141 4.12 -14.85 -5.19
C ILE A 141 5.02 -14.72 -3.96
N LEU A 142 4.49 -15.03 -2.77
CA LEU A 142 5.21 -14.97 -1.51
C LEU A 142 6.44 -15.89 -1.51
N SER A 143 6.34 -17.09 -2.07
CA SER A 143 7.45 -18.05 -2.12
C SER A 143 8.62 -17.62 -3.02
N LYS A 144 8.39 -16.66 -3.92
CA LYS A 144 9.39 -16.18 -4.89
C LYS A 144 10.09 -14.90 -4.45
N THR A 145 9.55 -14.21 -3.45
CA THR A 145 10.06 -12.91 -3.05
C THR A 145 11.13 -13.03 -1.97
N ASN A 146 12.13 -12.14 -2.03
CA ASN A 146 13.12 -11.93 -0.96
C ASN A 146 12.96 -10.53 -0.32
N GLU A 147 11.78 -9.94 -0.51
CA GLU A 147 11.48 -8.59 -0.04
C GLU A 147 11.54 -8.48 1.49
N ARG A 148 12.13 -7.39 1.97
CA ARG A 148 12.05 -7.05 3.38
C ARG A 148 10.67 -6.50 3.68
N LEU A 149 9.87 -7.25 4.44
CA LEU A 149 8.53 -6.84 4.82
C LEU A 149 8.55 -5.55 5.64
N PHE A 150 7.49 -4.76 5.49
CA PHE A 150 7.31 -3.54 6.28
C PHE A 150 7.17 -3.87 7.76
N GLU A 151 7.86 -3.09 8.59
CA GLU A 151 7.74 -3.11 10.04
C GLU A 151 7.17 -1.77 10.50
N LEU A 152 6.21 -1.82 11.43
CA LEU A 152 5.67 -0.60 12.00
C LEU A 152 6.77 0.17 12.74
N PRO A 153 6.82 1.50 12.64
CA PRO A 153 7.72 2.31 13.45
C PRO A 153 7.52 2.02 14.95
N LEU A 154 8.61 2.08 15.73
CA LEU A 154 8.58 1.78 17.16
C LEU A 154 7.59 2.68 17.91
N GLU A 155 7.41 3.90 17.45
CA GLU A 155 6.45 4.89 17.95
C GLU A 155 5.01 4.37 17.89
N ILE A 156 4.67 3.60 16.85
CA ILE A 156 3.35 2.97 16.68
C ILE A 156 3.25 1.72 17.55
N VAL A 157 4.30 0.89 17.56
CA VAL A 157 4.33 -0.33 18.38
C VAL A 157 4.15 -0.01 19.87
N LYS A 158 4.75 1.09 20.35
CA LYS A 158 4.63 1.55 21.75
C LYS A 158 3.22 1.96 22.16
N GLN A 159 2.33 2.24 21.20
CA GLN A 159 0.92 2.56 21.51
C GLN A 159 0.12 1.31 21.96
N ASN A 160 0.67 0.10 21.77
CA ASN A 160 0.01 -1.16 22.15
C ASN A 160 -1.40 -1.33 21.56
N TYR A 161 -1.61 -0.88 20.33
CA TYR A 161 -2.86 -1.11 19.60
C TYR A 161 -3.17 -2.60 19.50
N SER A 162 -4.44 -2.95 19.67
CA SER A 162 -4.94 -4.30 19.46
C SER A 162 -4.82 -4.71 17.97
N PRO A 163 -4.82 -6.02 17.65
CA PRO A 163 -4.79 -6.47 16.25
C PRO A 163 -5.91 -5.87 15.39
N SER A 164 -7.13 -5.75 15.93
CA SER A 164 -8.27 -5.16 15.23
C SER A 164 -8.16 -3.66 15.00
N GLU A 165 -7.39 -2.94 15.81
CA GLU A 165 -7.03 -1.55 15.56
C GLU A 165 -5.94 -1.47 14.49
N LEU A 166 -4.88 -2.29 14.61
CA LEU A 166 -3.78 -2.29 13.65
C LEU A 166 -4.22 -2.61 12.23
N SER A 167 -5.26 -3.42 12.03
CA SER A 167 -5.81 -3.68 10.70
C SER A 167 -6.61 -2.52 10.11
N LYS A 168 -6.99 -1.54 10.93
CA LYS A 168 -7.59 -0.27 10.47
C LYS A 168 -6.57 0.84 10.30
N LEU A 169 -5.30 0.59 10.63
CA LEU A 169 -4.24 1.59 10.57
C LEU A 169 -4.06 2.10 9.14
N LYS A 170 -4.20 3.40 8.96
CA LYS A 170 -3.94 4.11 7.71
C LYS A 170 -2.59 4.79 7.81
N PHE A 171 -1.77 4.65 6.79
CA PHE A 171 -0.56 5.46 6.62
C PHE A 171 -0.82 6.53 5.58
N VAL A 172 -0.68 7.79 6.00
CA VAL A 172 -0.93 8.99 5.23
C VAL A 172 0.37 9.71 4.97
N LYS A 173 0.62 10.00 3.70
CA LYS A 173 1.75 10.78 3.21
C LYS A 173 1.22 11.78 2.19
N GLY A 174 1.73 13.01 2.26
CA GLY A 174 1.35 14.08 1.33
C GLY A 174 -0.09 14.57 1.49
N VAL A 175 -0.44 15.54 0.65
CA VAL A 175 -1.70 16.29 0.73
C VAL A 175 -2.85 15.50 0.13
N LEU A 176 -2.63 14.70 -0.91
CA LEU A 176 -3.70 13.91 -1.55
C LEU A 176 -4.14 12.77 -0.62
N GLY A 177 -3.20 12.08 0.02
CA GLY A 177 -3.49 11.08 1.06
C GLY A 177 -4.27 11.69 2.21
N LEU A 178 -3.85 12.88 2.67
CA LEU A 178 -4.55 13.58 3.76
C LEU A 178 -5.98 13.95 3.35
N GLN A 179 -6.16 14.52 2.15
CA GLN A 179 -7.48 14.86 1.60
C GLN A 179 -8.39 13.64 1.46
N ASN A 180 -7.83 12.49 1.09
CA ASN A 180 -8.60 11.28 0.85
C ASN A 180 -9.06 10.60 2.15
N ILE A 181 -8.23 10.62 3.19
CA ILE A 181 -8.45 9.77 4.38
C ILE A 181 -8.88 10.61 5.61
N PHE A 182 -8.25 11.76 5.82
CA PHE A 182 -8.46 12.64 6.98
C PHE A 182 -8.57 14.12 6.55
N PRO A 183 -9.56 14.48 5.72
CA PRO A 183 -9.71 15.84 5.20
C PRO A 183 -9.84 16.90 6.30
N GLU A 184 -10.37 16.53 7.48
CA GLU A 184 -10.48 17.41 8.63
C GLU A 184 -9.12 17.84 9.22
N TRP A 185 -8.03 17.13 8.91
CA TRP A 185 -6.68 17.47 9.38
C TRP A 185 -5.88 18.32 8.38
N ILE A 186 -6.44 18.63 7.20
CA ILE A 186 -5.77 19.48 6.18
C ILE A 186 -5.36 20.83 6.76
N GLY A 187 -6.22 21.49 7.54
CA GLY A 187 -5.91 22.82 8.10
C GLY A 187 -4.68 22.82 9.02
N ALA A 188 -4.35 21.66 9.60
CA ALA A 188 -3.24 21.52 10.53
C ALA A 188 -1.98 20.93 9.91
N LEU A 189 -2.12 20.02 8.95
CA LEU A 189 -1.00 19.27 8.36
C LEU A 189 -0.68 19.66 6.92
N GLY A 190 -1.58 20.34 6.21
CA GLY A 190 -1.44 20.63 4.78
C GLY A 190 -0.29 21.57 4.41
N ASP A 191 0.28 22.28 5.38
CA ASP A 191 1.45 23.17 5.16
C ASP A 191 2.80 22.44 5.33
N TYR A 192 2.79 21.13 5.61
CA TYR A 192 4.00 20.34 5.88
C TYR A 192 4.20 19.28 4.81
N ASP A 193 5.40 19.25 4.21
CA ASP A 193 5.71 18.33 3.10
C ASP A 193 6.44 17.05 3.55
N HIS A 194 6.96 17.02 4.79
CA HIS A 194 7.85 15.98 5.30
C HIS A 194 7.40 15.46 6.67
N TYR A 195 6.22 14.83 6.68
CA TYR A 195 5.73 14.07 7.81
C TYR A 195 5.17 12.72 7.37
N LYS A 196 5.06 11.83 8.34
CA LYS A 196 4.44 10.51 8.23
C LYS A 196 3.31 10.44 9.24
N LEU A 197 2.09 10.22 8.78
CA LEU A 197 0.94 10.12 9.67
C LEU A 197 0.42 8.68 9.68
N PHE A 198 0.48 8.04 10.85
CA PHE A 198 -0.14 6.75 11.09
C PHE A 198 -1.39 6.98 11.93
N ALA A 199 -2.57 6.71 11.37
CA ALA A 199 -3.82 7.10 11.98
C ALA A 199 -4.89 6.03 11.94
N LEU A 200 -5.77 6.08 12.93
CA LEU A 200 -6.86 5.15 13.19
C LEU A 200 -8.18 5.92 13.27
N SER A 201 -9.24 5.28 12.76
CA SER A 201 -10.61 5.64 13.13
C SER A 201 -11.10 4.63 14.16
N ILE A 202 -11.40 5.09 15.37
CA ILE A 202 -11.86 4.25 16.48
C ILE A 202 -13.39 4.22 16.47
N ASP A 203 -13.97 3.02 16.52
CA ASP A 203 -15.42 2.80 16.35
C ASP A 203 -16.25 3.38 17.51
N VAL A 204 -15.65 3.57 18.68
CA VAL A 204 -16.33 4.16 19.84
C VAL A 204 -16.35 5.69 19.63
N GLU A 205 -17.48 6.19 19.14
CA GLU A 205 -17.78 7.61 18.86
C GLU A 205 -17.22 8.21 17.56
N GLY A 206 -16.59 7.40 16.69
CA GLY A 206 -15.99 7.91 15.44
C GLY A 206 -14.79 8.84 15.70
N LYS A 207 -14.20 8.76 16.89
CA LYS A 207 -12.99 9.49 17.25
C LYS A 207 -11.82 8.98 16.41
N LYS A 208 -11.07 9.92 15.83
CA LYS A 208 -9.88 9.64 15.05
C LYS A 208 -8.66 10.04 15.86
N SER A 209 -7.67 9.17 15.88
CA SER A 209 -6.39 9.44 16.52
C SER A 209 -5.24 8.98 15.64
N GLY A 210 -4.05 9.47 15.92
CA GLY A 210 -2.88 9.05 15.15
C GLY A 210 -1.58 9.50 15.77
N VAL A 211 -0.50 8.99 15.22
CA VAL A 211 0.86 9.41 15.52
C VAL A 211 1.38 10.12 14.28
N ILE A 212 1.83 11.36 14.45
CA ILE A 212 2.54 12.09 13.40
C ILE A 212 4.02 11.99 13.70
N ILE A 213 4.80 11.60 12.72
CA ILE A 213 6.25 11.56 12.79
C ILE A 213 6.77 12.64 11.84
N PHE A 214 7.45 13.65 12.39
CA PHE A 214 8.12 14.69 11.62
C PHE A 214 9.58 14.34 11.41
N ASP A 215 10.06 14.56 10.18
CA ASP A 215 11.48 14.38 9.84
C ASP A 215 12.35 15.50 10.43
N LYS A 216 11.76 16.70 10.63
CA LYS A 216 12.45 17.89 11.14
C LYS A 216 11.88 18.34 12.47
N LYS A 217 12.77 18.63 13.42
CA LYS A 217 12.40 19.23 14.71
C LYS A 217 11.70 20.58 14.55
N SER A 218 12.11 21.41 13.60
CA SER A 218 11.46 22.70 13.33
C SER A 218 9.98 22.56 12.99
N ASP A 219 9.64 21.53 12.22
CA ASP A 219 8.28 21.33 11.72
C ASP A 219 7.39 20.83 12.86
N TYR A 220 7.93 19.95 13.72
CA TYR A 220 7.30 19.56 14.98
C TYR A 220 7.08 20.76 15.91
N ASP A 221 8.10 21.57 16.17
CA ASP A 221 8.01 22.71 17.09
C ASP A 221 6.96 23.72 16.56
N ASN A 222 6.95 23.97 15.23
CA ASN A 222 5.95 24.79 14.57
C ASN A 222 4.54 24.19 14.68
N PHE A 223 4.39 22.87 14.51
CA PHE A 223 3.12 22.18 14.62
C PHE A 223 2.53 22.31 16.03
N ILE A 224 3.34 22.09 17.07
CA ILE A 224 2.92 22.25 18.48
C ILE A 224 2.56 23.72 18.79
N ASN A 225 3.32 24.68 18.26
CA ASN A 225 3.07 26.10 18.54
C ASN A 225 1.84 26.65 17.79
N LYS A 226 1.55 26.15 16.58
CA LYS A 226 0.43 26.60 15.73
C LYS A 226 -0.91 26.00 16.17
N ASN A 227 -0.90 24.79 16.73
CA ASN A 227 -2.09 24.02 17.03
C ASN A 227 -2.36 23.95 18.54
N THR A 228 -3.62 23.80 18.94
CA THR A 228 -4.02 23.72 20.36
C THR A 228 -4.97 22.57 20.62
N GLY A 229 -5.03 22.14 21.89
CA GLY A 229 -6.04 21.26 22.49
C GLY A 229 -6.53 20.14 21.58
N ASP A 230 -7.69 20.35 20.95
CA ASP A 230 -8.45 19.31 20.26
C ASP A 230 -7.66 18.48 19.23
N ILE A 231 -6.75 19.09 18.46
CA ILE A 231 -5.95 18.33 17.50
C ILE A 231 -4.73 17.66 18.13
N LEU A 232 -4.12 18.28 19.15
CA LEU A 232 -2.98 17.68 19.88
C LEU A 232 -3.43 16.55 20.80
N ASP A 233 -4.70 16.55 21.20
CA ASP A 233 -5.32 15.43 21.95
C ASP A 233 -5.62 14.24 21.02
N LYS A 234 -5.81 14.49 19.72
CA LYS A 234 -6.08 13.46 18.71
C LYS A 234 -4.80 12.93 18.08
N LEU A 235 -3.83 13.80 17.84
CA LEU A 235 -2.58 13.47 17.18
C LEU A 235 -1.44 13.53 18.18
N TYR A 236 -0.67 12.46 18.25
CA TYR A 236 0.54 12.36 19.06
C TYR A 236 1.76 12.65 18.17
N PRO A 237 2.22 13.91 18.07
CA PRO A 237 3.34 14.27 17.23
C PRO A 237 4.66 13.86 17.88
N LEU A 238 5.63 13.49 17.06
CA LEU A 238 6.98 13.09 17.46
C LEU A 238 8.02 13.56 16.44
N VAL A 239 9.25 13.77 16.89
CA VAL A 239 10.42 13.98 16.02
C VAL A 239 11.21 12.68 15.98
N THR A 240 11.43 12.12 14.79
CA THR A 240 12.37 11.01 14.61
C THR A 240 13.74 11.55 14.22
N LYS A 241 14.81 10.90 14.71
CA LYS A 241 16.14 11.15 14.14
C LYS A 241 16.14 10.54 12.74
N SER A 242 16.18 11.38 11.71
CA SER A 242 16.59 10.93 10.37
C SER A 242 17.89 10.14 10.55
N LYS A 243 17.90 8.88 10.08
CA LYS A 243 19.15 8.18 9.82
C LYS A 243 19.86 8.84 8.65
#